data_AF-A0A4Q8LSL1-F1
#
_entry.id   AF-A0A4Q8LSL1-F1
#
_cell.length_a   1.000
_cell.length_b   1.000
_cell.length_c   1.000
_cell.angle_alpha   90.00
_cell.angle_beta   90.00
_cell.angle_gamma   90.00
#
_symmetry.space_group_name_H-M   'P 1'
#
loop_
_entity.id
_entity.type
_entity.pdbx_description
1 polymer ?
#
loop_
_entity_poly.entity_id
_entity_poly.type
_entity_poly.pdbx_seq_one_letter_code
_entity_poly.pdbx_strand_id
1 'polypeptide(L)'
;MEIQQLLSQAFAKGAPLSSKEIDQLMPLVNKEIERQDARFRQINSTGKGEKGTLYSDLLLKGTADEVAEMKAECERLVIERQQLQAKRTKLYDLKRAALISEAAADLPNLQQALIEKIALAERAKAAMDEAFQQIDLAYSAVTRARGQCNAGGLTPTASATVETVRRLDALARYATAGRGAGAWSARRGGHADDIGLADDIGLEGESGAAQGVSHAAWLRS
;
A
#
# COMPACT_ATOMS: atom_id res chain seq x y z
N MET A 1 39.14 2.18 -14.38
CA MET A 1 39.41 0.95 -15.15
C MET A 1 38.51 -0.23 -14.75
N GLU A 2 38.04 -0.32 -13.49
CA GLU A 2 37.21 -1.45 -12.99
C GLU A 2 35.80 -1.54 -13.61
N ILE A 3 35.12 -0.42 -13.86
CA ILE A 3 33.71 -0.46 -14.32
C ILE A 3 33.54 -1.00 -15.75
N GLN A 4 34.50 -0.72 -16.63
CA GLN A 4 34.48 -1.18 -18.01
C GLN A 4 34.57 -2.71 -18.08
N GLN A 5 35.40 -3.32 -17.21
CA GLN A 5 35.51 -4.78 -17.07
C GLN A 5 34.24 -5.38 -16.48
N LEU A 6 33.67 -4.78 -15.43
CA LEU A 6 32.41 -5.24 -14.83
C LEU A 6 31.25 -5.26 -15.84
N LEU A 7 31.11 -4.20 -16.63
CA LEU A 7 30.06 -4.12 -17.68
C LEU A 7 30.31 -5.14 -18.79
N SER A 8 31.56 -5.32 -19.22
CA SER A 8 31.90 -6.31 -20.24
C SER A 8 31.65 -7.73 -19.76
N GLN A 9 31.98 -8.05 -18.51
CA GLN A 9 31.67 -9.35 -17.89
C GLN A 9 30.16 -9.57 -17.76
N ALA A 10 29.42 -8.56 -17.31
CA ALA A 10 27.96 -8.61 -17.21
C ALA A 10 27.29 -8.85 -18.57
N PHE A 11 27.78 -8.22 -19.63
CA PHE A 11 27.27 -8.43 -20.98
C PHE A 11 27.75 -9.73 -21.65
N ALA A 12 28.89 -10.28 -21.23
CA ALA A 12 29.46 -11.51 -21.79
C ALA A 12 28.91 -12.80 -21.15
N LYS A 13 28.20 -12.69 -20.01
CA LYS A 13 27.68 -13.83 -19.22
C LYS A 13 26.72 -14.76 -19.97
N GLY A 14 26.24 -14.40 -21.16
CA GLY A 14 25.35 -15.22 -22.00
C GLY A 14 23.91 -15.36 -21.49
N ALA A 15 23.70 -15.22 -20.17
CA ALA A 15 22.38 -15.13 -19.54
C ALA A 15 21.86 -13.68 -19.53
N PRO A 16 20.54 -13.46 -19.71
CA PRO A 16 19.95 -12.13 -19.55
C PRO A 16 20.10 -11.66 -18.10
N LEU A 17 20.51 -10.40 -17.92
CA LEU A 17 20.64 -9.77 -16.60
C LEU A 17 19.25 -9.57 -15.97
N SER A 18 19.13 -9.86 -14.68
CA SER A 18 17.93 -9.54 -13.90
C SER A 18 17.78 -8.03 -13.66
N SER A 19 16.56 -7.58 -13.37
CA SER A 19 16.30 -6.17 -13.05
C SER A 19 17.13 -5.68 -11.85
N LYS A 20 17.31 -6.55 -10.85
CA LYS A 20 18.12 -6.30 -9.65
C LYS A 20 19.61 -6.15 -9.96
N GLU A 21 20.18 -7.01 -10.80
CA GLU A 21 21.58 -6.88 -11.23
C GLU A 21 21.80 -5.57 -12.00
N ILE A 22 20.84 -5.17 -12.83
CA ILE A 22 20.93 -3.91 -13.58
C ILE A 22 20.84 -2.70 -12.64
N ASP A 23 20.01 -2.76 -11.60
CA ASP A 23 19.93 -1.72 -10.57
C ASP A 23 21.22 -1.55 -9.76
N GLN A 24 22.08 -2.57 -9.70
CA GLN A 24 23.40 -2.47 -9.10
C GLN A 24 24.43 -1.84 -10.06
N LEU A 25 24.30 -2.10 -11.37
CA LEU A 25 25.23 -1.60 -12.38
C LEU A 25 24.95 -0.14 -12.79
N MET A 26 23.68 0.28 -12.84
CA MET A 26 23.29 1.60 -13.33
C MET A 26 23.91 2.77 -12.54
N PRO A 27 23.92 2.76 -11.19
CA PRO A 27 24.53 3.84 -10.41
C PRO A 27 26.04 3.96 -10.65
N LEU A 28 26.72 2.84 -10.87
CA LEU A 28 28.15 2.83 -11.16
C LEU A 28 28.42 3.54 -12.50
N VAL A 29 27.61 3.25 -13.53
CA VAL A 29 27.76 3.89 -14.86
C VAL A 29 27.49 5.38 -14.77
N ASN A 30 26.43 5.78 -14.06
CA ASN A 30 26.10 7.19 -13.86
C ASN A 30 27.23 7.95 -13.14
N LYS A 31 27.80 7.35 -12.09
CA LYS A 31 28.91 7.96 -11.34
C LYS A 31 30.16 8.14 -12.20
N GLU A 32 30.48 7.20 -13.09
CA GLU A 32 31.62 7.34 -14.00
C GLU A 32 31.35 8.41 -15.08
N ILE A 33 30.12 8.50 -15.61
CA ILE A 33 29.73 9.59 -16.53
C ILE A 33 29.89 10.95 -15.83
N GLU A 34 29.42 11.09 -14.59
CA GLU A 34 29.56 12.32 -13.81
C GLU A 34 31.02 12.70 -13.58
N ARG A 35 31.87 11.72 -13.26
CA ARG A 35 33.32 11.91 -13.10
C ARG A 35 33.96 12.41 -14.40
N GLN A 36 33.62 11.79 -15.54
CA GLN A 36 34.14 12.20 -16.84
C GLN A 36 33.64 13.58 -17.25
N ASP A 37 32.36 13.88 -17.03
CA ASP A 37 31.79 15.21 -17.28
C ASP A 37 32.47 16.29 -16.41
N ALA A 38 32.79 15.99 -15.16
CA ALA A 38 33.51 16.90 -14.28
C ALA A 38 34.95 17.15 -14.78
N ARG A 39 35.67 16.10 -15.19
CA ARG A 39 37.02 16.24 -15.77
C ARG A 39 36.99 17.00 -17.09
N PHE A 40 36.02 16.70 -17.95
CA PHE A 40 35.84 17.40 -19.22
C PHE A 40 35.56 18.90 -19.01
N ARG A 41 34.74 19.29 -18.01
CA ARG A 41 34.49 20.70 -17.70
C ARG A 41 35.73 21.46 -17.19
N GLN A 42 36.65 20.78 -16.50
CA GLN A 42 37.91 21.40 -16.08
C GLN A 42 38.79 21.75 -17.29
N ILE A 43 38.74 20.91 -18.34
CA ILE A 43 39.57 21.04 -19.53
C ILE A 43 38.89 21.88 -20.61
N ASN A 44 37.58 21.75 -20.80
CA ASN A 44 36.86 22.38 -21.90
C ASN A 44 35.68 23.19 -21.38
N SER A 45 35.59 24.46 -21.79
CA SER A 45 34.48 25.32 -21.42
C SER A 45 33.25 25.03 -22.26
N THR A 46 32.16 24.67 -21.62
CA THR A 46 30.90 24.34 -22.29
C THR A 46 30.09 25.56 -22.78
N GLY A 47 30.64 26.80 -22.77
CA GLY A 47 30.04 27.94 -23.46
C GLY A 47 30.16 29.31 -22.75
N LYS A 48 29.98 30.38 -23.54
CA LYS A 48 30.06 31.83 -23.20
C LYS A 48 31.40 32.35 -22.66
N GLY A 49 32.51 31.99 -23.32
CA GLY A 49 33.78 32.72 -23.18
C GLY A 49 34.62 32.39 -21.96
N GLU A 50 34.12 31.62 -20.99
CA GLU A 50 34.90 31.15 -19.84
C GLU A 50 35.59 29.83 -20.15
N LYS A 51 36.76 29.86 -20.80
CA LYS A 51 37.64 28.67 -20.96
C LYS A 51 37.80 27.93 -19.62
N GLY A 52 37.73 26.60 -19.63
CA GLY A 52 37.97 25.77 -18.44
C GLY A 52 39.28 26.21 -17.79
N THR A 53 39.28 26.35 -16.46
CA THR A 53 40.38 26.99 -15.72
C THR A 53 41.74 26.36 -16.07
N LEU A 54 41.76 25.03 -16.23
CA LEU A 54 42.96 24.27 -16.60
C LEU A 54 43.47 24.60 -18.01
N TYR A 55 42.55 24.74 -18.97
CA TYR A 55 42.89 25.06 -20.36
C TYR A 55 43.33 26.51 -20.54
N SER A 56 42.75 27.43 -19.77
CA SER A 56 43.22 28.82 -19.69
C SER A 56 44.64 28.89 -19.14
N ASP A 57 44.92 28.19 -18.05
CA ASP A 57 46.24 28.20 -17.41
C ASP A 57 47.32 27.56 -18.30
N LEU A 58 47.02 26.42 -18.93
CA LEU A 58 47.95 25.74 -19.84
C LEU A 58 48.23 26.53 -21.12
N LEU A 59 47.27 27.29 -21.66
CA LEU A 59 47.53 28.16 -22.80
C LEU A 59 48.40 29.38 -22.44
N LEU A 60 48.34 29.85 -21.19
CA LEU A 60 49.09 31.03 -20.74
C LEU A 60 50.49 30.70 -20.23
N LYS A 61 50.67 29.51 -19.65
CA LYS A 61 51.90 29.14 -18.90
C LYS A 61 52.47 27.77 -19.28
N GLY A 62 51.74 26.97 -20.06
CA GLY A 62 52.14 25.62 -20.43
C GLY A 62 53.01 25.56 -21.68
N THR A 63 53.63 24.41 -21.86
CA THR A 63 54.43 24.03 -23.03
C THR A 63 53.53 23.50 -24.16
N ALA A 64 54.08 23.45 -25.37
CA ALA A 64 53.37 22.88 -26.52
C ALA A 64 52.98 21.40 -26.30
N ASP A 65 53.83 20.64 -25.61
CA ASP A 65 53.59 19.23 -25.30
C ASP A 65 52.44 19.05 -24.30
N GLU A 66 52.38 19.87 -23.25
CA GLU A 66 51.27 19.84 -22.28
C GLU A 66 49.93 20.22 -22.92
N VAL A 67 49.94 21.16 -23.88
CA VAL A 67 48.74 21.51 -24.65
C VAL A 67 48.32 20.36 -25.58
N ALA A 68 49.27 19.65 -26.19
CA ALA A 68 48.99 18.48 -27.02
C ALA A 68 48.42 17.31 -26.21
N GLU A 69 49.01 17.02 -25.04
CA GLU A 69 48.54 15.98 -24.13
C GLU A 69 47.11 16.27 -23.63
N MET A 70 46.82 17.53 -23.28
CA MET A 70 45.49 17.96 -22.86
C MET A 70 44.44 17.80 -23.98
N LYS A 71 44.80 18.10 -25.23
CA LYS A 71 43.90 17.87 -26.38
C LYS A 71 43.61 16.38 -26.57
N ALA A 72 44.63 15.54 -26.48
CA ALA A 72 44.49 14.09 -26.54
C ALA A 72 43.62 13.54 -25.38
N GLU A 73 43.77 14.09 -24.17
CA GLU A 73 42.89 13.76 -23.03
C GLU A 73 41.43 14.13 -23.33
N CYS A 74 41.18 15.31 -23.89
CA CYS A 74 39.85 15.77 -24.29
C CYS A 74 39.18 14.82 -25.29
N GLU A 75 39.90 14.45 -26.35
CA GLU A 75 39.40 13.51 -27.37
C GLU A 75 39.07 12.14 -26.76
N ARG A 76 39.96 11.63 -25.89
CA ARG A 76 39.74 10.39 -25.15
C ARG A 76 38.48 10.46 -24.28
N LEU A 77 38.30 11.54 -23.51
CA LEU A 77 37.13 11.72 -22.64
C LEU A 77 35.82 11.78 -23.43
N VAL A 78 35.81 12.39 -24.62
CA VAL A 78 34.63 12.42 -25.49
C VAL A 78 34.24 11.01 -25.94
N ILE A 79 35.22 10.21 -26.37
CA ILE A 79 35.00 8.83 -26.83
C ILE A 79 34.50 7.97 -25.67
N GLU A 80 35.17 8.00 -24.53
CA GLU A 80 34.80 7.22 -23.35
C GLU A 80 33.40 7.58 -22.84
N ARG A 81 33.05 8.87 -22.85
CA ARG A 81 31.73 9.36 -22.46
C ARG A 81 30.64 8.81 -23.39
N GLN A 82 30.86 8.85 -24.70
CA GLN A 82 29.93 8.28 -25.68
C GLN A 82 29.74 6.77 -25.45
N GLN A 83 30.82 6.05 -25.17
CA GLN A 83 30.75 4.62 -24.85
C GLN A 83 29.95 4.36 -23.55
N LEU A 84 30.17 5.14 -22.49
CA LEU A 84 29.40 5.02 -21.25
C LEU A 84 27.92 5.35 -21.46
N GLN A 85 27.61 6.37 -22.26
CA GLN A 85 26.23 6.71 -22.62
C GLN A 85 25.55 5.57 -23.39
N ALA A 86 26.23 4.96 -24.36
CA ALA A 86 25.71 3.81 -25.08
C ALA A 86 25.46 2.61 -24.15
N LYS A 87 26.39 2.34 -23.22
CA LYS A 87 26.22 1.29 -22.20
C LYS A 87 25.06 1.58 -21.26
N ARG A 88 24.88 2.83 -20.86
CA ARG A 88 23.74 3.29 -20.04
C ARG A 88 22.42 3.04 -20.76
N THR A 89 22.29 3.46 -22.03
CA THR A 89 21.08 3.20 -22.83
C THR A 89 20.81 1.70 -22.94
N LYS A 90 21.84 0.90 -23.22
CA LYS A 90 21.71 -0.57 -23.25
C LYS A 90 21.22 -1.14 -21.92
N LEU A 91 21.70 -0.64 -20.77
CA LEU A 91 21.21 -1.07 -19.46
C LEU A 91 19.74 -0.70 -19.25
N TYR A 92 19.26 0.46 -19.74
CA TYR A 92 17.84 0.80 -19.67
C TYR A 92 16.97 -0.15 -20.48
N ASP A 93 17.39 -0.48 -21.70
CA ASP A 93 16.66 -1.42 -22.56
C ASP A 93 16.62 -2.82 -21.95
N LEU A 94 17.75 -3.30 -21.43
CA LEU A 94 17.83 -4.57 -20.71
C LEU A 94 16.97 -4.56 -19.44
N LYS A 95 16.94 -3.45 -18.69
CA LYS A 95 16.11 -3.36 -17.48
C LYS A 95 14.64 -3.49 -17.81
N ARG A 96 14.20 -2.79 -18.86
CA ARG A 96 12.82 -2.86 -19.31
C ARG A 96 12.45 -4.30 -19.72
N ALA A 97 13.32 -4.96 -20.48
CA ALA A 97 13.09 -6.35 -20.88
C ALA A 97 13.05 -7.31 -19.69
N ALA A 98 13.99 -7.17 -18.73
CA ALA A 98 14.04 -7.98 -17.52
C ALA A 98 12.78 -7.81 -16.68
N LEU A 99 12.35 -6.56 -16.42
CA LEU A 99 11.12 -6.28 -15.66
C LEU A 99 9.87 -6.90 -16.32
N ILE A 100 9.76 -6.84 -17.64
CA ILE A 100 8.64 -7.45 -18.37
C ILE A 100 8.69 -8.98 -18.21
N SER A 101 9.86 -9.59 -18.37
CA SER A 101 10.04 -11.04 -18.26
C SER A 101 9.77 -11.55 -16.84
N GLU A 102 10.29 -10.86 -15.83
CA GLU A 102 10.08 -11.17 -14.42
C GLU A 102 8.59 -11.04 -14.06
N ALA A 103 7.95 -9.95 -14.47
CA ALA A 103 6.52 -9.77 -14.26
C ALA A 103 5.69 -10.86 -14.97
N ALA A 104 6.05 -11.24 -16.20
CA ALA A 104 5.36 -12.30 -16.92
C ALA A 104 5.53 -13.67 -16.25
N ALA A 105 6.70 -13.95 -15.67
CA ALA A 105 6.97 -15.19 -14.93
C ALA A 105 6.19 -15.24 -13.60
N ASP A 106 6.05 -14.11 -12.92
CA ASP A 106 5.40 -14.03 -11.61
C ASP A 106 3.86 -13.88 -11.70
N LEU A 107 3.34 -13.37 -12.83
CA LEU A 107 1.91 -13.10 -13.01
C LEU A 107 1.00 -14.31 -12.72
N PRO A 108 1.30 -15.54 -13.18
CA PRO A 108 0.46 -16.70 -12.87
C PRO A 108 0.38 -16.99 -11.36
N ASN A 109 1.49 -16.84 -10.63
CA ASN A 109 1.52 -17.03 -9.18
C ASN A 109 0.70 -15.96 -8.46
N LEU A 110 0.80 -14.70 -8.91
CA LEU A 110 0.00 -13.59 -8.36
C LEU A 110 -1.49 -13.76 -8.64
N GLN A 111 -1.85 -14.23 -9.85
CA GLN A 111 -3.24 -14.54 -10.21
C GLN A 111 -3.79 -15.68 -9.37
N GLN A 112 -3.01 -16.74 -9.17
CA GLN A 112 -3.40 -17.87 -8.31
C GLN A 112 -3.60 -17.43 -6.86
N ALA A 113 -2.68 -16.63 -6.31
CA ALA A 113 -2.82 -16.06 -4.97
C ALA A 113 -4.08 -15.19 -4.85
N LEU A 114 -4.40 -14.38 -5.87
CA LEU A 114 -5.63 -13.58 -5.89
C LEU A 114 -6.89 -14.45 -5.88
N ILE A 115 -6.94 -15.50 -6.70
CA ILE A 115 -8.04 -16.47 -6.74
C ILE A 115 -8.24 -17.11 -5.36
N GLU A 116 -7.16 -17.51 -4.69
CA GLU A 116 -7.22 -18.09 -3.35
C GLU A 116 -7.76 -17.11 -2.30
N LYS A 117 -7.39 -15.82 -2.38
CA LYS A 117 -7.92 -14.79 -1.50
C LYS A 117 -9.40 -14.50 -1.77
N ILE A 118 -9.84 -14.53 -3.03
CA ILE A 118 -11.26 -14.42 -3.39
C ILE A 118 -12.04 -15.60 -2.80
N ALA A 119 -11.58 -16.84 -3.01
CA ALA A 119 -12.23 -18.03 -2.47
C ALA A 119 -12.27 -18.03 -0.93
N LEU A 120 -11.26 -17.46 -0.27
CA LEU A 120 -11.28 -17.27 1.19
C LEU A 120 -12.34 -16.23 1.60
N ALA A 121 -12.41 -15.10 0.89
CA ALA A 121 -13.39 -14.06 1.17
C ALA A 121 -14.83 -14.55 0.94
N GLU A 122 -15.07 -15.35 -0.09
CA GLU A 122 -16.37 -15.97 -0.38
C GLU A 122 -16.80 -16.93 0.73
N ARG A 123 -15.89 -17.78 1.21
CA ARG A 123 -16.16 -18.68 2.36
C ARG A 123 -16.45 -17.90 3.64
N ALA A 124 -15.66 -16.85 3.92
CA ALA A 124 -15.89 -15.99 5.07
C ALA A 124 -17.25 -15.27 5.00
N LYS A 125 -17.62 -14.78 3.81
CA LYS A 125 -18.93 -14.20 3.56
C LYS A 125 -20.05 -15.23 3.79
N ALA A 126 -19.91 -16.45 3.28
CA ALA A 126 -20.92 -17.50 3.47
C ALA A 126 -21.11 -17.84 4.95
N ALA A 127 -20.01 -17.99 5.70
CA ALA A 127 -20.07 -18.24 7.14
C ALA A 127 -20.69 -17.05 7.92
N MET A 128 -20.38 -15.81 7.52
CA MET A 128 -20.98 -14.62 8.10
C MET A 128 -22.49 -14.53 7.80
N ASP A 129 -22.90 -14.91 6.58
CA ASP A 129 -24.29 -14.95 6.16
C ASP A 129 -25.07 -16.01 6.96
N GLU A 130 -24.51 -17.20 7.18
CA GLU A 130 -25.07 -18.23 8.05
C GLU A 130 -25.20 -17.75 9.49
N ALA A 131 -24.16 -17.13 10.04
CA ALA A 131 -24.19 -16.58 11.40
C ALA A 131 -25.29 -15.52 11.57
N PHE A 132 -25.49 -14.65 10.58
CA PHE A 132 -26.58 -13.67 10.60
C PHE A 132 -27.97 -14.30 10.52
N GLN A 133 -28.15 -15.38 9.76
CA GLN A 133 -29.42 -16.13 9.77
C GLN A 133 -29.71 -16.72 11.15
N GLN A 134 -28.69 -17.27 11.83
CA GLN A 134 -28.86 -17.81 13.19
C GLN A 134 -29.23 -16.72 14.21
N ILE A 135 -28.62 -15.53 14.11
CA ILE A 135 -29.00 -14.38 14.95
C ILE A 135 -30.46 -13.99 14.70
N ASP A 136 -30.89 -13.91 13.43
CA ASP A 136 -32.26 -13.50 13.11
C ASP A 136 -33.32 -14.52 13.59
N LEU A 137 -33.01 -15.82 13.49
CA LEU A 137 -33.84 -16.90 14.05
C LEU A 137 -33.96 -16.78 15.57
N ALA A 138 -32.85 -16.59 16.27
CA ALA A 138 -32.83 -16.43 17.73
C ALA A 138 -33.58 -15.16 18.16
N TYR A 139 -33.32 -14.03 17.50
CA TYR A 139 -33.98 -12.75 17.76
C TYR A 139 -35.50 -12.85 17.56
N SER A 140 -35.93 -13.48 16.47
CA SER A 140 -37.35 -13.69 16.17
C SER A 140 -38.03 -14.59 17.19
N ALA A 141 -37.33 -15.63 17.68
CA ALA A 141 -37.85 -16.51 18.73
C ALA A 141 -38.05 -15.76 20.06
N VAL A 142 -37.08 -14.93 20.47
CA VAL A 142 -37.18 -14.10 21.68
C VAL A 142 -38.33 -13.11 21.57
N THR A 143 -38.39 -12.36 20.47
CA THR A 143 -39.46 -11.37 20.22
C THR A 143 -40.85 -12.05 20.23
N ARG A 144 -40.97 -13.24 19.62
CA ARG A 144 -42.22 -14.01 19.61
C ARG A 144 -42.62 -14.48 21.00
N ALA A 145 -41.69 -15.06 21.77
CA ALA A 145 -41.96 -15.55 23.12
C ALA A 145 -42.40 -14.42 24.06
N ARG A 146 -41.76 -13.24 23.96
CA ARG A 146 -42.18 -12.04 24.69
C ARG A 146 -43.57 -11.56 24.27
N GLY A 147 -43.84 -11.53 22.96
CA GLY A 147 -45.16 -11.21 22.42
C GLY A 147 -46.26 -12.14 22.96
N GLN A 148 -45.98 -13.44 23.07
CA GLN A 148 -46.91 -14.42 23.66
C GLN A 148 -47.13 -14.21 25.16
N CYS A 149 -46.08 -13.90 25.92
CA CYS A 149 -46.21 -13.57 27.35
C CYS A 149 -47.12 -12.34 27.54
N ASN A 150 -46.84 -11.26 26.80
CA ASN A 150 -47.62 -10.02 26.88
C ASN A 150 -49.09 -10.25 26.49
N ALA A 151 -49.36 -11.03 25.43
CA ALA A 151 -50.71 -11.39 25.02
C ALA A 151 -51.45 -12.23 26.08
N GLY A 152 -50.72 -13.03 26.85
CA GLY A 152 -51.24 -13.78 27.99
C GLY A 152 -51.36 -12.99 29.29
N GLY A 153 -51.09 -11.68 29.28
CA GLY A 153 -51.12 -10.83 30.48
C GLY A 153 -49.95 -11.06 31.45
N LEU A 154 -48.89 -11.74 31.00
CA LEU A 154 -47.69 -12.01 31.79
C LEU A 154 -46.56 -11.08 31.35
N THR A 155 -45.95 -10.36 32.30
CA THR A 155 -44.77 -9.55 32.03
C THR A 155 -43.52 -10.44 32.02
N PRO A 156 -42.76 -10.52 30.91
CA PRO A 156 -41.52 -11.29 30.87
C PRO A 156 -40.46 -10.67 31.79
N THR A 157 -39.90 -11.46 32.70
CA THR A 157 -38.86 -11.02 33.66
C THR A 157 -37.44 -11.17 33.14
N ALA A 158 -37.22 -12.03 32.14
CA ALA A 158 -35.92 -12.17 31.48
C ALA A 158 -35.73 -11.06 30.43
N SER A 159 -34.62 -10.35 30.52
CA SER A 159 -34.27 -9.24 29.62
C SER A 159 -32.86 -9.38 29.07
N ALA A 160 -32.61 -8.79 27.91
CA ALA A 160 -31.28 -8.71 27.32
C ALA A 160 -30.41 -7.68 28.07
N THR A 161 -29.12 -7.94 28.13
CA THR A 161 -28.15 -6.99 28.68
C THR A 161 -27.95 -5.80 27.73
N VAL A 162 -27.53 -4.66 28.27
CA VAL A 162 -27.12 -3.47 27.49
C VAL A 162 -26.05 -3.83 26.46
N GLU A 163 -25.10 -4.70 26.83
CA GLU A 163 -24.05 -5.15 25.92
C GLU A 163 -24.60 -5.97 24.75
N THR A 164 -25.56 -6.87 25.02
CA THR A 164 -26.24 -7.66 23.97
C THR A 164 -26.92 -6.74 22.95
N VAL A 165 -27.65 -5.72 23.43
CA VAL A 165 -28.34 -4.74 22.56
C VAL A 165 -27.33 -3.94 21.73
N ARG A 166 -26.24 -3.43 22.34
CA ARG A 166 -25.19 -2.69 21.61
C ARG A 166 -24.51 -3.55 20.54
N ARG A 167 -24.24 -4.83 20.83
CA ARG A 167 -23.64 -5.76 19.86
C ARG A 167 -24.60 -6.04 18.70
N LEU A 168 -25.90 -6.19 18.98
CA LEU A 168 -26.93 -6.32 17.94
C LEU A 168 -27.00 -5.07 17.06
N ASP A 169 -26.99 -3.86 17.62
CA ASP A 169 -26.98 -2.62 16.83
C ASP A 169 -25.73 -2.49 15.95
N ALA A 170 -24.56 -2.87 16.49
CA ALA A 170 -23.30 -2.84 15.75
C ALA A 170 -23.32 -3.84 14.58
N LEU A 171 -23.77 -5.07 14.83
CA LEU A 171 -23.82 -6.13 13.82
C LEU A 171 -24.89 -5.86 12.74
N ALA A 172 -26.01 -5.22 13.09
CA ALA A 172 -27.07 -4.86 12.13
C ALA A 172 -26.56 -3.96 11.00
N ARG A 173 -25.50 -3.15 11.23
CA ARG A 173 -24.87 -2.32 10.20
C ARG A 173 -24.19 -3.13 9.10
N TYR A 174 -23.73 -4.34 9.42
CA TYR A 174 -23.07 -5.26 8.50
C TYR A 174 -24.04 -6.22 7.80
N ALA A 175 -25.32 -6.21 8.20
CA ALA A 175 -26.38 -6.89 7.49
C ALA A 175 -26.78 -6.05 6.25
N THR A 176 -26.19 -6.34 5.08
CA THR A 176 -26.45 -5.59 3.84
C THR A 176 -27.88 -5.81 3.30
N ALA A 177 -28.45 -4.73 2.75
CA ALA A 177 -29.72 -4.68 2.03
C ALA A 177 -29.62 -5.51 0.74
N GLY A 178 -30.37 -6.61 0.66
CA GLY A 178 -30.33 -7.57 -0.45
C GLY A 178 -30.59 -9.01 -0.02
N ARG A 179 -30.53 -9.28 1.30
CA ARG A 179 -30.75 -10.59 1.91
C ARG A 179 -32.21 -10.88 2.32
N GLY A 180 -33.14 -9.98 2.03
CA GLY A 180 -34.39 -9.89 2.79
C GLY A 180 -34.02 -9.48 4.22
N ALA A 181 -34.17 -8.20 4.55
CA ALA A 181 -33.82 -7.73 5.88
C ALA A 181 -34.63 -8.54 6.90
N GLY A 182 -33.96 -9.43 7.63
CA GLY A 182 -34.53 -10.18 8.74
C GLY A 182 -35.06 -9.22 9.79
N ALA A 183 -35.99 -9.68 10.63
CA ALA A 183 -36.72 -8.85 11.60
C ALA A 183 -35.79 -8.02 12.50
N TRP A 184 -34.61 -8.56 12.84
CA TRP A 184 -33.57 -7.85 13.56
C TRP A 184 -32.90 -6.76 12.70
N SER A 185 -32.36 -7.10 11.53
CA SER A 185 -31.62 -6.15 10.67
C SER A 185 -32.48 -5.02 10.06
N ALA A 186 -33.80 -5.26 9.92
CA ALA A 186 -34.75 -4.28 9.37
C ALA A 186 -35.05 -3.14 10.36
N ARG A 187 -34.88 -3.38 11.67
CA ARG A 187 -35.12 -2.40 12.72
C ARG A 187 -33.81 -1.70 13.07
N ARG A 188 -33.58 -0.53 12.47
CA ARG A 188 -32.42 0.31 12.80
C ARG A 188 -32.66 1.03 14.14
N GLY A 189 -32.37 0.32 15.23
CA GLY A 189 -32.67 0.78 16.59
C GLY A 189 -34.08 0.35 17.05
N GLY A 190 -34.24 0.20 18.36
CA GLY A 190 -35.47 -0.31 18.99
C GLY A 190 -35.41 -1.76 19.49
N HIS A 191 -34.25 -2.42 19.42
CA HIS A 191 -34.08 -3.78 19.93
C HIS A 191 -34.35 -3.88 21.43
N ALA A 192 -34.03 -2.85 22.21
CA ALA A 192 -34.30 -2.78 23.64
C ALA A 192 -35.77 -3.08 23.99
N ASP A 193 -36.72 -2.58 23.20
CA ASP A 193 -38.15 -2.83 23.43
C ASP A 193 -38.58 -4.23 22.99
N ASP A 194 -37.99 -4.71 21.88
CA ASP A 194 -38.36 -6.00 21.26
C ASP A 194 -37.89 -7.21 22.06
N ILE A 195 -36.66 -7.18 22.58
CA ILE A 195 -36.07 -8.28 23.35
C ILE A 195 -36.04 -8.00 24.86
N GLY A 196 -36.51 -6.82 25.28
CA GLY A 196 -36.46 -6.33 26.65
C GLY A 196 -35.05 -5.88 27.02
N LEU A 197 -34.90 -4.66 27.52
CA LEU A 197 -33.69 -4.20 28.19
C LEU A 197 -33.83 -4.50 29.67
N ALA A 198 -32.80 -5.07 30.29
CA ALA A 198 -32.70 -5.01 31.74
C ALA A 198 -32.50 -3.52 32.07
N ASP A 199 -33.48 -2.88 32.71
CA ASP A 199 -33.18 -1.63 33.39
C ASP A 199 -31.98 -1.91 34.30
N ASP A 200 -31.01 -1.01 34.32
CA ASP A 200 -29.79 -1.08 35.14
C ASP A 200 -30.15 -0.88 36.63
N ILE A 201 -31.19 -1.55 37.11
CA ILE A 201 -31.64 -1.55 38.49
C ILE A 201 -30.85 -2.66 39.18
N GLY A 202 -29.62 -2.35 39.59
CA GLY A 202 -28.88 -3.29 40.43
C GLY A 202 -27.41 -3.07 40.73
N LEU A 203 -26.81 -1.91 40.42
CA LEU A 203 -25.51 -1.54 41.00
C LEU A 203 -25.51 -0.07 41.43
N GLU A 204 -26.46 0.32 42.28
CA GLU A 204 -26.28 1.46 43.17
C GLU A 204 -26.69 1.07 44.60
N GLY A 205 -25.77 0.38 45.25
CA GLY A 205 -25.55 0.53 46.68
C GLY A 205 -24.33 1.42 46.89
N GLU A 206 -24.30 2.63 46.32
CA GLU A 206 -23.56 3.80 46.82
C GLU A 206 -23.71 5.00 45.86
N SER A 207 -24.35 6.07 46.36
CA SER A 207 -24.22 7.47 45.89
C SER A 207 -24.62 7.75 44.43
N GLY A 208 -25.82 8.24 44.13
CA GLY A 208 -26.28 9.58 44.53
C GLY A 208 -26.37 10.56 43.34
N ALA A 209 -27.60 10.99 43.04
CA ALA A 209 -27.99 12.19 42.28
C ALA A 209 -27.70 12.26 40.76
N ALA A 210 -28.70 11.92 39.95
CA ALA A 210 -29.17 12.71 38.78
C ALA A 210 -30.45 12.04 38.21
N GLN A 211 -31.63 12.46 38.67
CA GLN A 211 -32.58 13.27 37.88
C GLN A 211 -32.83 12.77 36.45
N GLY A 212 -34.10 12.44 36.20
CA GLY A 212 -34.60 12.05 34.89
C GLY A 212 -34.23 13.05 33.81
N VAL A 213 -33.67 12.52 32.73
CA VAL A 213 -33.48 13.25 31.49
C VAL A 213 -34.45 12.66 30.48
N SER A 214 -35.47 13.43 30.14
CA SER A 214 -36.41 13.08 29.09
C SER A 214 -35.69 12.98 27.74
N HIS A 215 -36.32 12.24 26.83
CA HIS A 215 -35.94 11.87 25.47
C HIS A 215 -35.36 12.98 24.55
N ALA A 216 -35.34 14.26 24.97
CA ALA A 216 -34.87 15.39 24.16
C ALA A 216 -33.36 15.69 24.23
N ALA A 217 -32.58 15.06 25.12
CA ALA A 217 -31.15 15.39 25.28
C ALA A 217 -30.16 14.61 24.39
N TRP A 218 -30.61 13.58 23.68
CA TRP A 218 -29.71 12.61 23.01
C TRP A 218 -29.30 12.96 21.55
N LEU A 219 -29.70 14.13 21.02
CA LEU A 219 -29.42 14.52 19.62
C LEU A 219 -28.40 15.68 19.46
N ARG A 220 -27.62 16.04 20.48
CA ARG A 220 -26.61 17.12 20.35
C ARG A 220 -25.24 16.84 20.98
N SER A 221 -24.71 15.64 20.80
CA SER A 221 -23.32 15.32 21.17
C SER A 221 -22.72 14.30 20.22
#